data_AF-A0A4Y8D4B6-F1
#
_entry.id   AF-A0A4Y8D4B6-F1
#
_cell.length_a   1.000
_cell.length_b   1.000
_cell.length_c   1.000
_cell.angle_alpha   90.00
_cell.angle_beta   90.00
_cell.angle_gamma   90.00
#
_symmetry.space_group_name_H-M   'P 1'
#
loop_
_entity.id
_entity.type
_entity.pdbx_description
1 polymer ?
#
loop_
_entity_poly.entity_id
_entity_poly.type
_entity_poly.pdbx_seq_one_letter_code
_entity_poly.pdbx_strand_id
1 'polypeptide(L)'
;MGLFSRKEKTSPSNGSSSRTNSTQLTEVQSFRSSQSSLRSPSTPGFSRMSIPTIPKIALPKAPDPNVDPAGYLRSIGAVRERCGIVLEKAKKNDLNHFEVDMGRFKDTTKFVVSVIKRDFASDYNAIPPHGRWQHFNVGGRDRIGELLGSWPSQVDPSERCRRILDLFLISVLLDAGAGTSWKYKSVENGRTYRRSEGLAIASLEMFKAGTFSSNPEQPHQVDADGLSRLTVEIMSSGLQVTEQNPIAGLAGRTGLLVKLAKALRNPSLFGEDARPGNMLDFLISHPSTQAASVPIVPLPTLWSVLIDGLAPIWPASRTEVDGTSIGDAWRLTTMPADAATPLWETIVPFHKLSQWLCYSLMQPMTKLMNIHFAGAELLTGLPEYRNGGLFIDTGVLTLRRDETKRGLEAFHRNAEREGKPSLEVVPMFTPDDDVIVEWRAVTVGFLDLLLEEVNTSLGLFGQDKLSLPQMLEAGSWKGGREMAEISRPNTQCPPIAILSDGTVF
;
A
#
# COMPACT_ATOMS: atom_id res chain seq x y z
N MET A 1 43.94 -34.46 -35.90
CA MET A 1 44.72 -34.53 -37.16
C MET A 1 44.03 -33.68 -38.21
N GLY A 2 44.77 -32.80 -38.89
CA GLY A 2 44.37 -32.05 -40.11
C GLY A 2 43.54 -30.77 -39.84
N LEU A 3 43.99 -29.51 -39.85
CA LEU A 3 44.86 -28.69 -40.72
C LEU A 3 44.14 -27.90 -41.85
N PHE A 4 44.36 -26.57 -41.81
CA PHE A 4 44.25 -25.49 -42.82
C PHE A 4 42.85 -25.09 -43.37
N SER A 5 42.53 -23.81 -43.68
CA SER A 5 43.37 -22.68 -44.13
C SER A 5 42.80 -21.28 -43.77
N ARG A 6 43.73 -20.32 -43.60
CA ARG A 6 43.58 -18.85 -43.54
C ARG A 6 43.26 -18.24 -44.92
N LYS A 7 42.68 -17.04 -44.91
CA LYS A 7 43.06 -15.92 -45.79
C LYS A 7 42.91 -14.56 -45.07
N GLU A 8 44.04 -13.88 -44.93
CA GLU A 8 44.21 -12.43 -44.68
C GLU A 8 43.79 -11.62 -45.94
N LYS A 9 43.60 -10.29 -46.02
CA LYS A 9 43.97 -9.09 -45.26
C LYS A 9 43.24 -7.90 -45.92
N THR A 10 42.84 -6.87 -45.18
CA THR A 10 43.15 -5.44 -45.46
C THR A 10 42.60 -4.53 -44.36
N SER A 11 43.47 -3.64 -43.85
CA SER A 11 43.18 -2.44 -43.06
C SER A 11 43.99 -1.30 -43.72
N PRO A 12 43.99 -0.02 -43.27
CA PRO A 12 43.23 0.63 -42.19
C PRO A 12 42.68 2.04 -42.55
N SER A 13 41.87 2.65 -41.69
CA SER A 13 41.90 4.12 -41.52
C SER A 13 41.44 4.53 -40.12
N ASN A 14 42.33 5.21 -39.40
CA ASN A 14 42.13 5.81 -38.09
C ASN A 14 41.10 6.95 -38.15
N GLY A 15 40.28 7.04 -37.10
CA GLY A 15 39.49 8.22 -36.77
C GLY A 15 39.20 8.23 -35.27
N SER A 16 39.90 9.10 -34.54
CA SER A 16 39.70 9.35 -33.11
C SER A 16 38.37 10.06 -32.87
N SER A 17 37.57 9.59 -31.91
CA SER A 17 36.63 10.46 -31.21
C SER A 17 36.31 9.94 -29.81
N SER A 18 36.26 10.90 -28.89
CA SER A 18 35.95 10.84 -27.47
C SER A 18 34.67 10.05 -27.15
N ARG A 19 34.75 9.08 -26.23
CA ARG A 19 33.58 8.42 -25.64
C ARG A 19 33.03 9.25 -24.49
N THR A 20 31.94 9.96 -24.74
CA THR A 20 30.93 10.30 -23.74
C THR A 20 29.98 9.11 -23.61
N ASN A 21 29.97 8.44 -22.46
CA ASN A 21 29.01 7.38 -22.16
C ASN A 21 27.66 8.01 -21.80
N SER A 22 26.76 8.14 -22.79
CA SER A 22 25.33 8.27 -22.55
C SER A 22 24.67 6.90 -22.74
N THR A 23 24.37 6.22 -21.64
CA THR A 23 23.53 5.01 -21.64
C THR A 23 22.09 5.43 -21.94
N GLN A 24 21.71 5.39 -23.22
CA GLN A 24 20.30 5.39 -23.61
C GLN A 24 19.68 4.06 -23.18
N LEU A 25 18.62 4.14 -22.39
CA LEU A 25 17.75 3.01 -22.06
C LEU A 25 17.10 2.51 -23.36
N THR A 26 17.64 1.45 -23.94
CA THR A 26 17.00 0.69 -25.03
C THR A 26 15.67 0.10 -24.55
N GLU A 27 14.66 0.12 -25.43
CA GLU A 27 13.31 -0.40 -25.22
C GLU A 27 13.28 -1.68 -24.37
N VAL A 28 12.81 -1.54 -23.13
CA VAL A 28 12.51 -2.68 -22.26
C VAL A 28 11.27 -3.37 -22.83
N GLN A 29 11.47 -4.35 -23.71
CA GLN A 29 10.42 -5.32 -24.03
C GLN A 29 10.09 -6.06 -22.74
N SER A 30 8.87 -5.87 -22.22
CA SER A 30 8.42 -6.53 -20.99
C SER A 30 8.51 -8.05 -21.14
N PHE A 31 9.48 -8.67 -20.46
CA PHE A 31 9.58 -10.13 -20.41
C PHE A 31 8.39 -10.70 -19.60
N ARG A 32 7.68 -11.67 -20.18
CA ARG A 32 6.60 -12.38 -19.48
C ARG A 32 7.20 -13.23 -18.35
N SER A 33 7.11 -12.74 -17.12
CA SER A 33 7.24 -13.60 -15.94
C SER A 33 6.03 -14.53 -15.88
N SER A 34 6.27 -15.85 -15.96
CA SER A 34 5.22 -16.89 -15.99
C SER A 34 4.45 -17.05 -14.69
N GLN A 35 4.79 -16.28 -13.63
CA GLN A 35 4.06 -16.25 -12.36
C GLN A 35 3.25 -14.96 -12.14
N SER A 36 3.52 -13.87 -12.87
CA SER A 36 2.82 -12.58 -12.71
C SER A 36 1.69 -12.33 -13.72
N SER A 37 1.52 -13.22 -14.70
CA SER A 37 0.66 -13.00 -15.88
C SER A 37 -0.76 -13.58 -15.77
N LEU A 38 -1.16 -14.15 -14.63
CA LEU A 38 -2.56 -14.55 -14.45
C LEU A 38 -3.35 -13.31 -14.04
N ARG A 39 -4.05 -12.71 -15.02
CA ARG A 39 -5.07 -11.69 -14.77
C ARG A 39 -5.95 -12.19 -13.62
N SER A 40 -6.13 -11.38 -12.58
CA SER A 40 -7.24 -11.56 -11.65
C SER A 40 -8.51 -11.71 -12.50
N PRO A 41 -9.48 -12.56 -12.11
CA PRO A 41 -10.69 -12.67 -12.89
C PRO A 41 -11.27 -11.26 -13.01
N SER A 42 -11.85 -10.95 -14.18
CA SER A 42 -12.58 -9.70 -14.34
C SER A 42 -13.58 -9.61 -13.20
N THR A 43 -13.29 -8.76 -12.21
CA THR A 43 -14.31 -8.35 -11.26
C THR A 43 -15.46 -7.85 -12.12
N PRO A 44 -16.71 -8.29 -11.89
CA PRO A 44 -17.87 -7.67 -12.53
C PRO A 44 -17.67 -6.18 -12.44
N GLY A 45 -17.63 -5.54 -13.61
CA GLY A 45 -16.96 -4.27 -13.79
C GLY A 45 -17.43 -3.23 -12.78
N PHE A 46 -16.63 -2.19 -12.62
CA PHE A 46 -17.18 -0.86 -12.39
C PHE A 46 -18.02 -0.51 -13.63
N SER A 47 -19.14 -1.21 -13.84
CA SER A 47 -20.22 -0.67 -14.61
C SER A 47 -20.53 0.62 -13.88
N ARG A 48 -20.27 1.75 -14.54
CA ARG A 48 -21.06 2.94 -14.25
C ARG A 48 -22.51 2.49 -14.40
N MET A 49 -23.13 2.00 -13.31
CA MET A 49 -24.48 2.47 -13.03
C MET A 49 -24.33 3.97 -13.18
N SER A 50 -24.98 4.52 -14.22
CA SER A 50 -25.02 5.94 -14.53
C SER A 50 -24.97 6.67 -13.21
N ILE A 51 -23.79 7.22 -12.85
CA ILE A 51 -23.62 7.80 -11.52
C ILE A 51 -24.54 9.02 -11.59
N PRO A 52 -25.71 9.01 -10.92
CA PRO A 52 -26.51 10.23 -10.88
C PRO A 52 -25.58 11.27 -10.28
N THR A 53 -25.48 12.45 -10.89
CA THR A 53 -24.57 13.52 -10.48
C THR A 53 -24.62 13.64 -8.96
N ILE A 54 -23.62 13.07 -8.30
CA ILE A 54 -23.70 12.86 -6.86
C ILE A 54 -23.72 14.26 -6.26
N PRO A 55 -24.68 14.57 -5.38
CA PRO A 55 -24.72 15.87 -4.75
C PRO A 55 -23.34 16.16 -4.16
N LYS A 56 -22.73 17.29 -4.55
CA LYS A 56 -21.50 17.75 -3.89
C LYS A 56 -21.88 18.07 -2.45
N ILE A 57 -21.64 17.12 -1.55
CA ILE A 57 -21.85 17.34 -0.12
C ILE A 57 -20.68 18.14 0.42
N ALA A 58 -20.94 19.04 1.36
CA ALA A 58 -19.87 19.72 2.07
C ALA A 58 -19.10 18.70 2.92
N LEU A 59 -17.80 18.58 2.67
CA LEU A 59 -16.93 17.73 3.47
C LEU A 59 -16.54 18.45 4.77
N PRO A 60 -16.42 17.74 5.91
CA PRO A 60 -15.80 18.30 7.11
C PRO A 60 -14.41 18.83 6.78
N LYS A 61 -14.11 20.06 7.22
CA LYS A 61 -12.76 20.62 7.10
C LYS A 61 -11.83 19.97 8.12
N ALA A 62 -10.54 19.93 7.81
CA ALA A 62 -9.54 19.58 8.79
C ALA A 62 -9.58 20.60 9.96
N PRO A 63 -9.24 20.18 11.19
CA PRO A 63 -9.06 21.09 12.32
C PRO A 63 -8.05 22.20 12.00
N ASP A 64 -8.23 23.39 12.60
CA ASP A 64 -7.24 24.47 12.50
C ASP A 64 -5.97 24.08 13.25
N PRO A 65 -4.80 23.95 12.57
CA PRO A 65 -3.57 23.50 13.22
C PRO A 65 -3.04 24.47 14.28
N ASN A 66 -3.49 25.74 14.29
CA ASN A 66 -3.10 26.69 15.34
C ASN A 66 -3.90 26.49 16.64
N VAL A 67 -4.99 25.73 16.59
CA VAL A 67 -5.87 25.44 17.73
C VAL A 67 -5.78 23.97 18.13
N ASP A 68 -5.77 23.06 17.16
CA ASP A 68 -5.69 21.62 17.34
C ASP A 68 -4.68 21.01 16.33
N PRO A 69 -3.37 21.16 16.59
CA PRO A 69 -2.33 20.62 15.71
C PRO A 69 -2.38 19.10 15.61
N ALA A 70 -2.74 18.41 16.70
CA ALA A 70 -2.85 16.96 16.72
C ALA A 70 -4.00 16.47 15.83
N GLY A 71 -5.19 17.08 15.94
CA GLY A 71 -6.33 16.78 15.08
C GLY A 71 -6.07 17.10 13.62
N TYR A 72 -5.38 18.21 13.32
CA TYR A 72 -4.93 18.53 11.96
C TYR A 72 -4.02 17.42 11.40
N LEU A 73 -2.94 17.08 12.10
CA LEU A 73 -1.98 16.07 11.63
C LEU A 73 -2.59 14.67 11.53
N ARG A 74 -3.65 14.38 12.28
CA ARG A 74 -4.43 13.13 12.20
C ARG A 74 -5.46 13.13 11.07
N SER A 75 -5.71 14.26 10.41
CA SER A 75 -6.66 14.36 9.30
C SER A 75 -6.07 13.82 7.99
N ILE A 76 -6.94 13.33 7.09
CA ILE A 76 -6.52 12.89 5.75
C ILE A 76 -6.01 14.05 4.89
N GLY A 77 -6.55 15.26 5.09
CA GLY A 77 -6.14 16.46 4.34
C GLY A 77 -4.68 16.83 4.59
N ALA A 78 -4.23 16.73 5.85
CA ALA A 78 -2.85 17.05 6.22
C ALA A 78 -1.81 16.19 5.48
N VAL A 79 -2.12 14.95 5.09
CA VAL A 79 -1.17 14.10 4.37
C VAL A 79 -0.73 14.77 3.06
N ARG A 80 -1.69 15.17 2.22
CA ARG A 80 -1.38 15.80 0.93
C ARG A 80 -0.80 17.21 1.09
N GLU A 81 -1.34 18.01 2.00
CA GLU A 81 -0.86 19.37 2.24
C GLU A 81 0.61 19.40 2.66
N ARG A 82 0.99 18.54 3.60
CA ARG A 82 2.34 18.49 4.16
C ARG A 82 3.34 17.84 3.19
N CYS A 83 2.93 16.77 2.49
CA CYS A 83 3.75 16.17 1.43
C CYS A 83 3.92 17.12 0.22
N GLY A 84 2.96 18.01 -0.03
CA GLY A 84 3.04 19.02 -1.09
C GLY A 84 4.22 19.98 -0.92
N ILE A 85 4.60 20.31 0.32
CA ILE A 85 5.79 21.13 0.60
C ILE A 85 7.06 20.42 0.13
N VAL A 86 7.17 19.11 0.39
CA VAL A 86 8.31 18.29 -0.05
C VAL A 86 8.30 18.12 -1.57
N LEU A 87 7.13 17.97 -2.20
CA LEU A 87 7.00 17.91 -3.65
C LEU A 87 7.56 19.17 -4.33
N GLU A 88 7.26 20.36 -3.80
CA GLU A 88 7.75 21.62 -4.36
C GLU A 88 9.27 21.78 -4.23
N LYS A 89 9.86 21.23 -3.17
CA LYS A 89 11.33 21.11 -3.04
C LYS A 89 11.91 20.09 -4.02
N ALA A 90 11.26 18.94 -4.17
CA ALA A 90 11.68 17.89 -5.10
C ALA A 90 11.72 18.38 -6.55
N LYS A 91 10.71 19.14 -7.00
CA LYS A 91 10.68 19.76 -8.35
C LYS A 91 11.87 20.68 -8.62
N LYS A 92 12.50 21.23 -7.57
CA LYS A 92 13.67 22.11 -7.62
C LYS A 92 14.98 21.38 -7.36
N ASN A 93 14.95 20.06 -7.17
CA ASN A 93 16.09 19.26 -6.74
C ASN A 93 16.69 19.74 -5.40
N ASP A 94 15.83 20.15 -4.47
CA ASP A 94 16.18 20.73 -3.15
C ASP A 94 15.78 19.79 -1.99
N LEU A 95 15.97 18.48 -2.21
CA LEU A 95 15.79 17.47 -1.17
C LEU A 95 17.12 17.22 -0.42
N ASN A 96 17.01 16.88 0.86
CA ASN A 96 18.16 16.68 1.75
C ASN A 96 18.89 15.36 1.42
N HIS A 97 18.15 14.27 1.23
CA HIS A 97 18.70 12.92 1.09
C HIS A 97 18.69 12.38 -0.34
N PHE A 98 17.94 13.01 -1.24
CA PHE A 98 17.82 12.56 -2.63
C PHE A 98 18.20 13.66 -3.62
N GLU A 99 18.80 13.24 -4.73
CA GLU A 99 18.85 14.03 -5.96
C GLU A 99 17.62 13.68 -6.81
N VAL A 100 17.02 14.70 -7.42
CA VAL A 100 15.80 14.59 -8.24
C VAL A 100 16.11 15.00 -9.68
N ASP A 101 15.85 14.08 -10.61
CA ASP A 101 15.89 14.34 -12.05
C ASP A 101 14.48 14.30 -12.63
N MET A 102 13.82 15.45 -12.67
CA MET A 102 12.49 15.58 -13.28
C MET A 102 12.49 15.28 -14.79
N GLY A 103 13.65 15.31 -15.46
CA GLY A 103 13.78 14.89 -16.85
C GLY A 103 13.49 13.40 -17.05
N ARG A 104 13.67 12.58 -16.01
CA ARG A 104 13.36 11.14 -16.01
C ARG A 104 11.89 10.83 -15.75
N PHE A 105 11.10 11.80 -15.27
CA PHE A 105 9.71 11.57 -14.92
C PHE A 105 8.88 11.07 -16.11
N LYS A 106 9.18 11.57 -17.31
CA LYS A 106 8.56 11.11 -18.57
C LYS A 106 8.81 9.62 -18.84
N ASP A 107 9.98 9.10 -18.48
CA ASP A 107 10.29 7.69 -18.68
C ASP A 107 9.57 6.80 -17.66
N THR A 108 9.43 7.26 -16.41
CA THR A 108 8.54 6.64 -15.42
C THR A 108 7.09 6.59 -15.92
N THR A 109 6.56 7.70 -16.43
CA THR A 109 5.20 7.76 -17.01
C THR A 109 5.04 6.76 -18.15
N LYS A 110 5.97 6.73 -19.11
CA LYS A 110 5.94 5.77 -20.23
C LYS A 110 5.93 4.33 -19.74
N PHE A 111 6.78 4.01 -18.76
CA PHE A 111 6.82 2.68 -18.17
C PHE A 111 5.47 2.31 -17.54
N VAL A 112 4.91 3.16 -16.69
CA VAL A 112 3.61 2.91 -16.04
C VAL A 112 2.47 2.79 -17.06
N VAL A 113 2.44 3.66 -18.07
CA VAL A 113 1.49 3.58 -19.19
C VAL A 113 1.63 2.26 -19.95
N SER A 114 2.86 1.76 -20.15
CA SER A 114 3.09 0.48 -20.83
C SER A 114 2.52 -0.69 -20.04
N VAL A 115 2.68 -0.69 -18.70
CA VAL A 115 2.11 -1.70 -17.81
C VAL A 115 0.58 -1.67 -17.85
N ILE A 116 -0.02 -0.48 -17.75
CA ILE A 116 -1.48 -0.30 -17.82
C ILE A 116 -2.01 -0.76 -19.19
N LYS A 117 -1.41 -0.33 -20.30
CA LYS A 117 -1.83 -0.71 -21.65
C LYS A 117 -1.73 -2.21 -21.89
N ARG A 118 -0.64 -2.84 -21.45
CA ARG A 118 -0.45 -4.31 -21.57
C ARG A 118 -1.65 -5.09 -21.03
N ASP A 119 -2.19 -4.63 -19.89
CA ASP A 119 -3.20 -5.38 -19.16
C ASP A 119 -4.63 -4.91 -19.46
N PHE A 120 -4.83 -3.62 -19.79
CA PHE A 120 -6.14 -2.97 -19.84
C PHE A 120 -6.39 -2.08 -21.07
N ALA A 121 -5.55 -2.08 -22.11
CA ALA A 121 -5.79 -1.24 -23.30
C ALA A 121 -7.13 -1.47 -23.99
N SER A 122 -7.75 -2.65 -23.83
CA SER A 122 -9.07 -2.95 -24.37
C SER A 122 -10.21 -2.25 -23.63
N ASP A 123 -10.04 -2.01 -22.32
CA ASP A 123 -11.03 -1.34 -21.48
C ASP A 123 -10.39 -0.89 -20.15
N TYR A 124 -10.13 0.41 -20.02
CA TYR A 124 -9.58 0.97 -18.78
C TYR A 124 -10.61 1.02 -17.64
N ASN A 125 -11.92 0.95 -17.93
CA ASN A 125 -12.96 0.92 -16.89
C ASN A 125 -12.97 -0.40 -16.13
N ALA A 126 -12.41 -1.46 -16.73
CA ALA A 126 -12.24 -2.75 -16.08
C ALA A 126 -11.14 -2.74 -14.99
N ILE A 127 -10.33 -1.68 -14.90
CA ILE A 127 -9.32 -1.55 -13.84
C ILE A 127 -10.04 -1.40 -12.49
N PRO A 128 -9.89 -2.37 -11.56
CA PRO A 128 -10.46 -2.22 -10.23
C PRO A 128 -9.68 -1.16 -9.44
N PRO A 129 -10.32 -0.51 -8.44
CA PRO A 129 -9.57 0.33 -7.52
C PRO A 129 -8.63 -0.53 -6.69
N HIS A 130 -7.45 0.03 -6.35
CA HIS A 130 -6.50 -0.59 -5.43
C HIS A 130 -7.15 -0.90 -4.09
N GLY A 131 -6.99 -2.12 -3.59
CA GLY A 131 -7.63 -2.58 -2.36
C GLY A 131 -7.31 -4.04 -2.03
N ARG A 132 -7.70 -4.48 -0.83
CA ARG A 132 -7.49 -5.87 -0.38
C ARG A 132 -8.27 -6.90 -1.19
N TRP A 133 -9.39 -6.53 -1.81
CA TRP A 133 -10.23 -7.45 -2.59
C TRP A 133 -9.44 -8.14 -3.72
N GLN A 134 -8.60 -7.37 -4.41
CA GLN A 134 -7.82 -7.80 -5.56
C GLN A 134 -6.78 -8.84 -5.13
N HIS A 135 -6.26 -8.71 -3.90
CA HIS A 135 -5.32 -9.66 -3.31
C HIS A 135 -6.00 -11.00 -2.99
N PHE A 136 -7.25 -11.00 -2.50
CA PHE A 136 -8.02 -12.25 -2.34
C PHE A 136 -8.28 -12.94 -3.69
N ASN A 137 -8.37 -12.14 -4.77
CA ASN A 137 -8.66 -12.64 -6.11
C ASN A 137 -7.42 -13.04 -6.93
N VAL A 138 -6.24 -13.09 -6.29
CA VAL A 138 -4.98 -13.51 -6.93
C VAL A 138 -5.10 -14.92 -7.52
N GLY A 139 -4.52 -15.08 -8.72
CA GLY A 139 -4.51 -16.36 -9.43
C GLY A 139 -5.80 -16.70 -10.17
N GLY A 140 -6.65 -15.71 -10.45
CA GLY A 140 -7.79 -15.86 -11.36
C GLY A 140 -9.09 -16.35 -10.70
N ARG A 141 -9.23 -16.27 -9.37
CA ARG A 141 -10.43 -16.74 -8.64
C ARG A 141 -11.14 -15.62 -7.90
N ASP A 142 -12.48 -15.62 -7.89
CA ASP A 142 -13.26 -14.63 -7.14
C ASP A 142 -13.61 -15.17 -5.74
N ARG A 143 -12.61 -15.25 -4.87
CA ARG A 143 -12.75 -15.89 -3.56
C ARG A 143 -13.73 -15.19 -2.63
N ILE A 144 -13.87 -13.88 -2.79
CA ILE A 144 -14.88 -13.13 -2.03
C ILE A 144 -16.28 -13.44 -2.56
N GLY A 145 -16.47 -13.53 -3.88
CA GLY A 145 -17.71 -14.00 -4.48
C GLY A 145 -18.08 -15.42 -4.03
N GLU A 146 -17.11 -16.34 -4.01
CA GLU A 146 -17.29 -17.72 -3.51
C GLU A 146 -17.68 -17.74 -2.02
N LEU A 147 -17.02 -16.92 -1.19
CA LEU A 147 -17.36 -16.80 0.23
C LEU A 147 -18.78 -16.25 0.43
N LEU A 148 -19.16 -15.19 -0.30
CA LEU A 148 -20.51 -14.62 -0.27
C LEU A 148 -21.57 -15.62 -0.75
N GLY A 149 -21.24 -16.44 -1.76
CA GLY A 149 -22.11 -17.49 -2.27
C GLY A 149 -22.25 -18.69 -1.34
N SER A 150 -21.29 -18.90 -0.43
CA SER A 150 -21.35 -19.97 0.58
C SER A 150 -22.36 -19.69 1.71
N TRP A 151 -22.77 -18.43 1.88
CA TRP A 151 -23.69 -18.05 2.95
C TRP A 151 -25.15 -18.19 2.50
N PRO A 152 -26.04 -18.66 3.39
CA PRO A 152 -27.45 -18.81 3.08
C PRO A 152 -28.10 -17.48 2.63
N SER A 153 -29.10 -17.56 1.74
CA SER A 153 -29.76 -16.38 1.15
C SER A 153 -30.49 -15.50 2.18
N GLN A 154 -30.86 -16.05 3.34
CA GLN A 154 -31.48 -15.31 4.43
C GLN A 154 -30.52 -14.43 5.24
N VAL A 155 -29.20 -14.60 5.08
CA VAL A 155 -28.23 -13.68 5.68
C VAL A 155 -28.34 -12.35 4.94
N ASP A 156 -28.76 -11.31 5.65
CA ASP A 156 -29.06 -10.00 5.06
C ASP A 156 -27.80 -9.32 4.49
N PRO A 157 -27.96 -8.38 3.53
CA PRO A 157 -26.82 -7.69 2.92
C PRO A 157 -25.90 -6.97 3.91
N SER A 158 -26.44 -6.40 5.00
CA SER A 158 -25.64 -5.70 6.00
C SER A 158 -24.74 -6.69 6.73
N GLU A 159 -25.27 -7.82 7.23
CA GLU A 159 -24.44 -8.83 7.89
C GLU A 159 -23.41 -9.45 6.94
N ARG A 160 -23.77 -9.68 5.67
CA ARG A 160 -22.78 -10.10 4.65
C ARG A 160 -21.65 -9.08 4.54
N CYS A 161 -21.98 -7.78 4.50
CA CYS A 161 -21.01 -6.71 4.47
C CYS A 161 -20.14 -6.69 5.74
N ARG A 162 -20.73 -6.79 6.95
CA ARG A 162 -19.98 -6.85 8.22
C ARG A 162 -18.94 -7.95 8.23
N ARG A 163 -19.30 -9.17 7.82
CA ARG A 163 -18.37 -10.31 7.74
C ARG A 163 -17.22 -10.08 6.76
N ILE A 164 -17.48 -9.40 5.65
CA ILE A 164 -16.41 -9.04 4.72
C ILE A 164 -15.53 -7.93 5.29
N LEU A 165 -16.10 -6.95 6.00
CA LEU A 165 -15.33 -5.92 6.71
C LEU A 165 -14.45 -6.49 7.81
N ASP A 166 -14.97 -7.46 8.58
CA ASP A 166 -14.20 -8.24 9.57
C ASP A 166 -12.94 -8.84 8.94
N LEU A 167 -13.12 -9.62 7.86
CA LEU A 167 -12.03 -10.23 7.11
C LEU A 167 -11.05 -9.18 6.56
N PHE A 168 -11.56 -8.12 5.94
CA PHE A 168 -10.72 -7.13 5.28
C PHE A 168 -9.86 -6.37 6.28
N LEU A 169 -10.42 -5.99 7.43
CA LEU A 169 -9.67 -5.26 8.44
C LEU A 169 -8.51 -6.09 8.99
N ILE A 170 -8.75 -7.32 9.47
CA ILE A 170 -7.67 -8.16 9.99
C ILE A 170 -6.66 -8.53 8.91
N SER A 171 -7.12 -8.72 7.67
CA SER A 171 -6.24 -9.08 6.58
C SER A 171 -5.29 -7.93 6.26
N VAL A 172 -5.78 -6.69 6.22
CA VAL A 172 -4.97 -5.49 6.00
C VAL A 172 -3.97 -5.29 7.14
N LEU A 173 -4.38 -5.45 8.40
CA LEU A 173 -3.47 -5.32 9.54
C LEU A 173 -2.34 -6.38 9.56
N LEU A 174 -2.56 -7.55 8.96
CA LEU A 174 -1.52 -8.56 8.81
C LEU A 174 -0.51 -8.24 7.70
N ASP A 175 -0.81 -7.26 6.84
CA ASP A 175 -0.04 -6.92 5.62
C ASP A 175 1.20 -6.03 5.88
N ALA A 176 1.94 -6.26 6.96
CA ALA A 176 3.14 -5.48 7.32
C ALA A 176 4.41 -5.92 6.58
N GLY A 177 4.26 -6.44 5.35
CA GLY A 177 5.35 -7.01 4.55
C GLY A 177 5.82 -8.39 5.04
N ALA A 178 5.69 -9.42 4.20
CA ALA A 178 6.06 -10.80 4.56
C ALA A 178 7.57 -11.12 4.39
N GLY A 179 8.41 -10.12 4.10
CA GLY A 179 9.79 -10.37 3.65
C GLY A 179 9.84 -11.11 2.30
N THR A 180 11.04 -11.48 1.86
CA THR A 180 11.30 -12.17 0.57
C THR A 180 11.21 -13.69 0.68
N SER A 181 11.39 -14.23 1.89
CA SER A 181 11.57 -15.67 2.13
C SER A 181 10.26 -16.42 2.35
N TRP A 182 9.31 -15.81 3.08
CA TRP A 182 8.05 -16.45 3.44
C TRP A 182 7.17 -16.75 2.23
N LYS A 183 6.52 -17.92 2.27
CA LYS A 183 5.58 -18.40 1.25
C LYS A 183 4.37 -19.04 1.93
N TYR A 184 3.21 -18.93 1.31
CA TYR A 184 1.98 -19.57 1.77
C TYR A 184 1.49 -20.58 0.74
N LYS A 185 1.27 -21.83 1.17
CA LYS A 185 0.68 -22.87 0.32
C LYS A 185 -0.82 -22.96 0.62
N SER A 186 -1.65 -22.50 -0.30
CA SER A 186 -3.11 -22.50 -0.14
C SER A 186 -3.65 -23.93 0.04
N VAL A 187 -4.48 -24.14 1.06
CA VAL A 187 -5.11 -25.45 1.29
C VAL A 187 -6.18 -25.76 0.24
N GLU A 188 -6.73 -24.72 -0.38
CA GLU A 188 -7.78 -24.82 -1.39
C GLU A 188 -7.29 -25.48 -2.69
N ASN A 189 -6.06 -25.16 -3.14
CA ASN A 189 -5.58 -25.57 -4.46
C ASN A 189 -4.09 -26.00 -4.50
N GLY A 190 -3.40 -26.01 -3.37
CA GLY A 190 -2.00 -26.39 -3.26
C GLY A 190 -1.00 -25.41 -3.88
N ARG A 191 -1.45 -24.29 -4.47
CA ARG A 191 -0.57 -23.27 -5.07
C ARG A 191 0.14 -22.48 -3.98
N THR A 192 1.35 -22.05 -4.31
CA THR A 192 2.17 -21.22 -3.43
C THR A 192 2.06 -19.75 -3.81
N TYR A 193 1.73 -18.92 -2.83
CA TYR A 193 1.66 -17.47 -2.91
C TYR A 193 2.73 -16.85 -2.00
N ARG A 194 3.09 -15.58 -2.25
CA ARG A 194 4.14 -14.86 -1.50
C ARG A 194 3.66 -13.44 -1.20
N ARG A 195 4.40 -12.71 -0.35
CA ARG A 195 4.16 -11.29 -0.07
C ARG A 195 2.70 -11.03 0.38
N SER A 196 2.16 -9.87 0.04
CA SER A 196 0.81 -9.41 0.39
C SER A 196 -0.28 -10.34 -0.14
N GLU A 197 -0.10 -10.92 -1.33
CA GLU A 197 -1.03 -11.89 -1.90
C GLU A 197 -1.08 -13.18 -1.08
N GLY A 198 0.07 -13.69 -0.62
CA GLY A 198 0.10 -14.85 0.28
C GLY A 198 -0.56 -14.57 1.62
N LEU A 199 -0.33 -13.38 2.20
CA LEU A 199 -0.98 -12.96 3.45
C LEU A 199 -2.49 -12.82 3.30
N ALA A 200 -2.98 -12.33 2.16
CA ALA A 200 -4.41 -12.27 1.87
C ALA A 200 -5.02 -13.69 1.87
N ILE A 201 -4.42 -14.65 1.17
CA ILE A 201 -4.92 -16.03 1.15
C ILE A 201 -4.84 -16.69 2.53
N ALA A 202 -3.73 -16.52 3.26
CA ALA A 202 -3.60 -17.05 4.61
C ALA A 202 -4.68 -16.52 5.56
N SER A 203 -4.87 -15.20 5.60
CA SER A 203 -5.89 -14.56 6.45
C SER A 203 -7.32 -14.98 6.08
N LEU A 204 -7.61 -15.18 4.79
CA LEU A 204 -8.90 -15.70 4.34
C LEU A 204 -9.13 -17.14 4.80
N GLU A 205 -8.14 -18.01 4.64
CA GLU A 205 -8.25 -19.42 5.05
C GLU A 205 -8.36 -19.55 6.58
N MET A 206 -7.61 -18.74 7.34
CA MET A 206 -7.73 -18.65 8.80
C MET A 206 -9.11 -18.13 9.23
N PHE A 207 -9.65 -17.13 8.54
CA PHE A 207 -11.00 -16.60 8.78
C PHE A 207 -12.07 -17.65 8.49
N LYS A 208 -11.98 -18.39 7.37
CA LYS A 208 -12.88 -19.50 7.04
C LYS A 208 -12.84 -20.62 8.09
N ALA A 209 -11.69 -20.82 8.73
CA ALA A 209 -11.51 -21.79 9.80
C ALA A 209 -12.01 -21.30 11.18
N GLY A 210 -12.52 -20.07 11.30
CA GLY A 210 -13.00 -19.53 12.58
C GLY A 210 -11.90 -19.06 13.52
N THR A 211 -10.66 -18.90 13.04
CA THR A 211 -9.49 -18.57 13.88
C THR A 211 -9.67 -17.28 14.68
N PHE A 212 -10.44 -16.32 14.15
CA PHE A 212 -10.64 -14.99 14.72
C PHE A 212 -12.00 -14.80 15.42
N SER A 213 -12.82 -15.85 15.49
CA SER A 213 -14.16 -15.83 16.08
C SER A 213 -14.16 -16.38 17.51
N SER A 214 -14.97 -15.82 18.41
CA SER A 214 -15.32 -16.43 19.69
C SER A 214 -16.44 -17.45 19.62
N ASN A 215 -17.24 -17.44 18.55
CA ASN A 215 -18.40 -18.30 18.41
C ASN A 215 -18.15 -19.40 17.35
N PRO A 216 -18.01 -20.68 17.75
CA PRO A 216 -17.85 -21.81 16.83
C PRO A 216 -19.02 -21.98 15.83
N GLU A 217 -20.22 -21.51 16.17
CA GLU A 217 -21.40 -21.55 15.28
C GLU A 217 -21.37 -20.42 14.24
N GLN A 218 -20.51 -19.41 14.43
CA GLN A 218 -20.29 -18.30 13.50
C GLN A 218 -18.79 -18.18 13.17
N PRO A 219 -18.22 -19.12 12.39
CA PRO A 219 -16.79 -19.10 12.10
C PRO A 219 -16.38 -17.92 11.20
N HIS A 220 -17.31 -17.41 10.37
CA HIS A 220 -17.06 -16.32 9.43
C HIS A 220 -17.28 -14.94 10.07
N GLN A 221 -16.66 -14.68 11.21
CA GLN A 221 -16.65 -13.37 11.88
C GLN A 221 -15.28 -13.09 12.53
N VAL A 222 -15.05 -11.83 12.88
CA VAL A 222 -13.98 -11.41 13.77
C VAL A 222 -14.60 -10.65 14.93
N ASP A 223 -14.23 -10.99 16.17
CA ASP A 223 -14.69 -10.29 17.36
C ASP A 223 -13.56 -10.13 18.38
N ALA A 224 -13.73 -9.18 19.31
CA ALA A 224 -12.73 -8.88 20.33
C ALA A 224 -12.31 -10.11 21.15
N ASP A 225 -13.25 -10.96 21.53
CA ASP A 225 -12.95 -12.13 22.35
C ASP A 225 -12.15 -13.17 21.54
N GLY A 226 -12.50 -13.41 20.28
CA GLY A 226 -11.74 -14.24 19.34
C GLY A 226 -10.30 -13.76 19.17
N LEU A 227 -10.12 -12.48 18.89
CA LEU A 227 -8.80 -11.86 18.73
C LEU A 227 -7.95 -11.88 20.01
N SER A 228 -8.57 -11.74 21.19
CA SER A 228 -7.87 -11.73 22.47
C SER A 228 -7.19 -13.07 22.83
N ARG A 229 -7.65 -14.17 22.22
CA ARG A 229 -7.11 -15.52 22.43
C ARG A 229 -5.99 -15.90 21.46
N LEU A 230 -5.66 -15.03 20.50
CA LEU A 230 -4.59 -15.30 19.56
C LEU A 230 -3.25 -15.41 20.28
N THR A 231 -2.50 -16.45 19.96
CA THR A 231 -1.11 -16.63 20.39
C THR A 231 -0.19 -16.69 19.19
N VAL A 232 1.12 -16.57 19.44
CA VAL A 232 2.13 -16.67 18.38
C VAL A 232 2.07 -18.04 17.71
N GLU A 233 1.74 -19.10 18.46
CA GLU A 233 1.61 -20.47 17.96
C GLU A 233 0.42 -20.62 17.01
N ILE A 234 -0.74 -20.05 17.37
CA ILE A 234 -1.93 -20.03 16.49
C ILE A 234 -1.61 -19.30 15.20
N MET A 235 -1.00 -18.11 15.31
CA MET A 235 -0.62 -17.32 14.13
C MET A 235 0.47 -18.02 13.30
N SER A 236 1.44 -18.67 13.94
CA SER A 236 2.50 -19.45 13.29
C SER A 236 1.90 -20.58 12.46
N SER A 237 0.97 -21.34 13.04
CA SER A 237 0.29 -22.43 12.36
C SER A 237 -0.53 -21.93 11.16
N GLY A 238 -1.36 -20.90 11.37
CA GLY A 238 -2.19 -20.32 10.32
C GLY A 238 -1.40 -19.68 9.19
N LEU A 239 -0.25 -19.07 9.49
CA LEU A 239 0.67 -18.47 8.51
C LEU A 239 1.71 -19.46 7.97
N GLN A 240 1.66 -20.74 8.36
CA GLN A 240 2.62 -21.78 7.95
C GLN A 240 4.08 -21.43 8.26
N VAL A 241 4.33 -20.73 9.37
CA VAL A 241 5.66 -20.28 9.76
C VAL A 241 6.42 -21.44 10.41
N THR A 242 7.62 -21.69 9.88
CA THR A 242 8.60 -22.64 10.41
C THR A 242 10.00 -22.03 10.31
N GLU A 243 11.01 -22.70 10.84
CA GLU A 243 12.41 -22.29 10.65
C GLU A 243 12.80 -22.16 9.17
N GLN A 244 12.24 -23.02 8.30
CA GLN A 244 12.49 -23.03 6.85
C GLN A 244 11.55 -22.10 6.07
N ASN A 245 10.49 -21.61 6.70
CA ASN A 245 9.54 -20.65 6.13
C ASN A 245 9.28 -19.47 7.08
N PRO A 246 10.33 -18.71 7.45
CA PRO A 246 10.20 -17.66 8.46
C PRO A 246 9.46 -16.44 7.89
N ILE A 247 8.65 -15.80 8.73
CA ILE A 247 8.09 -14.47 8.46
C ILE A 247 8.61 -13.48 9.49
N ALA A 248 9.05 -12.31 9.03
CA ALA A 248 9.48 -11.23 9.92
C ALA A 248 8.28 -10.66 10.68
N GLY A 249 8.44 -10.36 11.97
CA GLY A 249 7.43 -9.68 12.78
C GLY A 249 6.19 -10.51 13.11
N LEU A 250 6.31 -11.84 13.26
CA LEU A 250 5.20 -12.71 13.68
C LEU A 250 4.61 -12.31 15.05
N ALA A 251 5.49 -12.07 16.03
CA ALA A 251 5.09 -11.63 17.36
C ALA A 251 4.41 -10.25 17.32
N GLY A 252 4.95 -9.31 16.53
CA GLY A 252 4.36 -7.98 16.30
C GLY A 252 2.95 -8.06 15.73
N ARG A 253 2.72 -8.91 14.71
CA ARG A 253 1.40 -9.15 14.12
C ARG A 253 0.40 -9.74 15.10
N THR A 254 0.84 -10.74 15.88
CA THR A 254 0.00 -11.35 16.92
C THR A 254 -0.40 -10.30 17.94
N GLY A 255 0.58 -9.55 18.46
CA GLY A 255 0.34 -8.47 19.43
C GLY A 255 -0.57 -7.36 18.88
N LEU A 256 -0.45 -7.03 17.59
CA LEU A 256 -1.31 -6.05 16.92
C LEU A 256 -2.78 -6.50 16.92
N LEU A 257 -3.06 -7.75 16.54
CA LEU A 257 -4.43 -8.29 16.57
C LEU A 257 -4.97 -8.44 17.99
N VAL A 258 -4.13 -8.78 18.97
CA VAL A 258 -4.52 -8.80 20.39
C VAL A 258 -4.83 -7.39 20.91
N LYS A 259 -4.10 -6.35 20.46
CA LYS A 259 -4.44 -4.96 20.77
C LYS A 259 -5.72 -4.51 20.08
N LEU A 260 -5.96 -4.97 18.84
CA LEU A 260 -7.22 -4.73 18.14
C LEU A 260 -8.42 -5.21 18.98
N ALA A 261 -8.32 -6.36 19.66
CA ALA A 261 -9.37 -6.81 20.58
C ALA A 261 -9.77 -5.75 21.62
N LYS A 262 -8.82 -4.97 22.13
CA LYS A 262 -9.10 -3.89 23.09
C LYS A 262 -9.75 -2.69 22.40
N ALA A 263 -9.25 -2.31 21.23
CA ALA A 263 -9.79 -1.20 20.44
C ALA A 263 -11.26 -1.44 20.02
N LEU A 264 -11.60 -2.70 19.71
CA LEU A 264 -12.95 -3.10 19.33
C LEU A 264 -13.96 -3.03 20.50
N ARG A 265 -13.51 -2.93 21.76
CA ARG A 265 -14.39 -2.70 22.92
C ARG A 265 -14.83 -1.24 23.03
N ASN A 266 -15.25 -0.66 21.90
CA ASN A 266 -15.90 0.63 21.81
C ASN A 266 -17.28 0.41 21.15
N PRO A 267 -18.35 0.24 21.96
CA PRO A 267 -19.66 -0.12 21.43
C PRO A 267 -20.24 0.91 20.46
N SER A 268 -19.84 2.17 20.57
CA SER A 268 -20.31 3.22 19.66
C SER A 268 -19.81 3.03 18.23
N LEU A 269 -18.62 2.47 18.04
CA LEU A 269 -18.02 2.24 16.72
C LEU A 269 -18.16 0.80 16.24
N PHE A 270 -18.08 -0.16 17.16
CA PHE A 270 -17.91 -1.58 16.86
C PHE A 270 -18.99 -2.48 17.47
N GLY A 271 -20.08 -1.90 17.98
CA GLY A 271 -21.21 -2.63 18.55
C GLY A 271 -20.88 -3.35 19.87
N GLU A 272 -21.92 -3.90 20.51
CA GLU A 272 -21.79 -4.63 21.78
C GLU A 272 -21.02 -5.95 21.63
N ASP A 273 -21.11 -6.58 20.46
CA ASP A 273 -20.36 -7.77 20.07
C ASP A 273 -18.93 -7.46 19.60
N ALA A 274 -18.51 -6.19 19.64
CA ALA A 274 -17.13 -5.74 19.45
C ALA A 274 -16.49 -6.30 18.16
N ARG A 275 -17.18 -6.14 17.04
CA ARG A 275 -16.74 -6.58 15.71
C ARG A 275 -16.28 -5.41 14.86
N PRO A 276 -15.22 -5.56 14.05
CA PRO A 276 -14.83 -4.56 13.06
C PRO A 276 -15.99 -4.14 12.14
N GLY A 277 -16.77 -5.10 11.66
CA GLY A 277 -17.82 -4.90 10.67
C GLY A 277 -18.96 -4.01 11.14
N ASN A 278 -19.18 -3.88 12.44
CA ASN A 278 -20.21 -2.99 13.01
C ASN A 278 -19.92 -1.50 12.76
N MET A 279 -18.71 -1.15 12.32
CA MET A 279 -18.45 0.20 11.80
C MET A 279 -19.42 0.59 10.68
N LEU A 280 -19.94 -0.39 9.93
CA LEU A 280 -20.96 -0.17 8.92
C LEU A 280 -22.21 0.50 9.51
N ASP A 281 -22.69 -0.01 10.65
CA ASP A 281 -23.90 0.48 11.29
C ASP A 281 -23.68 1.89 11.86
N PHE A 282 -22.50 2.14 12.45
CA PHE A 282 -22.08 3.49 12.84
C PHE A 282 -22.09 4.46 11.66
N LEU A 283 -21.45 4.08 10.54
CA LEU A 283 -21.34 4.96 9.36
C LEU A 283 -22.69 5.27 8.73
N ILE A 284 -23.57 4.28 8.60
CA ILE A 284 -24.90 4.48 8.02
C ILE A 284 -25.77 5.38 8.90
N SER A 285 -25.68 5.23 10.23
CA SER A 285 -26.48 6.01 11.19
C SER A 285 -25.86 7.36 11.55
N HIS A 286 -24.61 7.63 11.14
CA HIS A 286 -23.90 8.84 11.52
C HIS A 286 -24.60 10.11 10.99
N PRO A 287 -24.73 11.20 11.78
CA PRO A 287 -25.43 12.41 11.34
C PRO A 287 -24.86 13.10 10.10
N SER A 288 -23.58 12.86 9.78
CA SER A 288 -22.95 13.39 8.57
C SER A 288 -23.32 12.61 7.30
N THR A 289 -23.89 11.42 7.44
CA THR A 289 -24.26 10.55 6.32
C THR A 289 -25.58 11.03 5.73
N GLN A 290 -25.59 11.30 4.43
CA GLN A 290 -26.80 11.73 3.75
C GLN A 290 -27.58 10.54 3.23
N ALA A 291 -28.83 10.42 3.65
CA ALA A 291 -29.78 9.47 3.10
C ALA A 291 -30.38 10.05 1.80
N ALA A 292 -29.83 9.65 0.65
CA ALA A 292 -30.39 9.93 -0.67
C ALA A 292 -30.98 8.64 -1.26
N SER A 293 -30.94 8.45 -2.58
CA SER A 293 -31.27 7.16 -3.22
C SER A 293 -30.31 6.04 -2.83
N VAL A 294 -29.09 6.41 -2.44
CA VAL A 294 -28.08 5.55 -1.80
C VAL A 294 -27.46 6.29 -0.61
N PRO A 295 -26.91 5.60 0.40
CA PRO A 295 -26.21 6.27 1.50
C PRO A 295 -24.94 6.96 0.98
N ILE A 296 -24.78 8.24 1.29
CA ILE A 296 -23.58 9.02 0.98
C ILE A 296 -22.83 9.28 2.29
N VAL A 297 -21.71 8.58 2.47
CA VAL A 297 -20.85 8.70 3.65
C VAL A 297 -19.67 9.62 3.32
N PRO A 298 -19.42 10.71 4.07
CA PRO A 298 -18.18 11.47 3.92
C PRO A 298 -16.97 10.59 4.26
N LEU A 299 -15.95 10.57 3.41
CA LEU A 299 -14.69 9.87 3.70
C LEU A 299 -14.10 10.28 5.06
N PRO A 300 -14.08 11.57 5.47
CA PRO A 300 -13.59 11.96 6.79
C PRO A 300 -14.28 11.25 7.97
N THR A 301 -15.53 10.81 7.80
CA THR A 301 -16.26 10.03 8.83
C THR A 301 -15.75 8.60 8.91
N LEU A 302 -15.49 7.93 7.79
CA LEU A 302 -14.79 6.62 7.80
C LEU A 302 -13.37 6.78 8.36
N TRP A 303 -12.69 7.86 7.98
CA TRP A 303 -11.34 8.16 8.43
C TRP A 303 -11.25 8.29 9.95
N SER A 304 -12.19 8.99 10.61
CA SER A 304 -12.19 9.12 12.08
C SER A 304 -12.41 7.78 12.78
N VAL A 305 -13.28 6.89 12.27
CA VAL A 305 -13.43 5.53 12.81
C VAL A 305 -12.09 4.80 12.81
N LEU A 306 -11.31 4.92 11.74
CA LEU A 306 -10.03 4.22 11.62
C LEU A 306 -8.91 4.90 12.42
N ILE A 307 -8.84 6.24 12.42
CA ILE A 307 -7.78 6.98 13.12
C ILE A 307 -8.01 7.04 14.62
N ASP A 308 -9.24 7.21 15.07
CA ASP A 308 -9.59 7.32 16.49
C ASP A 308 -9.92 5.95 17.07
N GLY A 309 -10.79 5.20 16.40
CA GLY A 309 -11.23 3.89 16.88
C GLY A 309 -10.10 2.85 16.93
N LEU A 310 -9.11 2.94 16.04
CA LEU A 310 -7.97 2.03 16.04
C LEU A 310 -6.71 2.64 16.66
N ALA A 311 -6.75 3.88 17.18
CA ALA A 311 -5.58 4.50 17.81
C ALA A 311 -4.84 3.58 18.83
N PRO A 312 -5.53 2.80 19.69
CA PRO A 312 -4.88 1.95 20.69
C PRO A 312 -4.04 0.79 20.14
N ILE A 313 -4.18 0.45 18.84
CA ILE A 313 -3.42 -0.67 18.27
C ILE A 313 -1.98 -0.29 17.94
N TRP A 314 -1.73 1.01 17.72
CA TRP A 314 -0.43 1.52 17.32
C TRP A 314 0.57 1.56 18.49
N PRO A 315 1.88 1.44 18.23
CA PRO A 315 2.89 1.58 19.27
C PRO A 315 2.86 2.98 19.91
N ALA A 316 3.04 3.05 21.23
CA ALA A 316 3.15 4.33 21.95
C ALA A 316 4.44 5.10 21.60
N SER A 317 5.42 4.47 20.95
CA SER A 317 6.68 5.09 20.51
C SER A 317 6.54 5.99 19.27
N ARG A 318 5.32 6.20 18.77
CA ARG A 318 5.05 7.07 17.62
C ARG A 318 5.16 8.55 18.03
N THR A 319 5.29 9.42 17.03
CA THR A 319 5.29 10.87 17.24
C THR A 319 4.06 11.31 18.00
N GLU A 320 4.27 12.16 19.01
CA GLU A 320 3.22 12.77 19.82
C GLU A 320 3.25 14.30 19.67
N VAL A 321 2.06 14.89 19.71
CA VAL A 321 1.87 16.35 19.82
C VAL A 321 0.87 16.58 20.95
N ASP A 322 1.25 17.40 21.93
CA ASP A 322 0.44 17.71 23.11
C ASP A 322 -0.09 16.47 23.85
N GLY A 323 0.75 15.43 23.98
CA GLY A 323 0.42 14.16 24.62
C GLY A 323 -0.51 13.26 23.81
N THR A 324 -0.86 13.64 22.58
CA THR A 324 -1.68 12.85 21.66
C THR A 324 -0.78 12.15 20.64
N SER A 325 -0.86 10.82 20.57
CA SER A 325 -0.18 10.07 19.51
C SER A 325 -0.78 10.37 18.14
N ILE A 326 0.09 10.72 17.20
CA ILE A 326 -0.27 11.05 15.83
C ILE A 326 -0.14 9.81 14.92
N GLY A 327 0.35 8.68 15.42
CA GLY A 327 0.47 7.46 14.61
C GLY A 327 1.60 7.55 13.58
N ASP A 328 1.31 7.22 12.31
CA ASP A 328 2.31 7.22 11.23
C ASP A 328 2.52 8.65 10.69
N ALA A 329 3.17 9.46 11.51
CA ALA A 329 3.61 10.81 11.22
C ALA A 329 4.97 11.05 11.85
N TRP A 330 5.86 11.74 11.15
CA TRP A 330 7.27 11.83 11.53
C TRP A 330 7.82 13.23 11.33
N ARG A 331 8.77 13.63 12.16
CA ARG A 331 9.54 14.84 11.90
C ARG A 331 10.35 14.64 10.61
N LEU A 332 10.52 15.72 9.85
CA LEU A 332 11.29 15.70 8.61
C LEU A 332 12.16 16.95 8.53
N THR A 333 13.48 16.80 8.40
CA THR A 333 14.40 17.94 8.34
C THR A 333 14.30 18.75 7.05
N THR A 334 13.74 18.17 5.99
CA THR A 334 13.43 18.88 4.74
C THR A 334 12.30 19.90 4.91
N MET A 335 11.48 19.80 5.97
CA MET A 335 10.43 20.79 6.21
C MET A 335 11.04 22.15 6.57
N PRO A 336 10.49 23.28 6.07
CA PRO A 336 10.93 24.60 6.48
C PRO A 336 10.81 24.76 7.99
N ALA A 337 11.91 25.12 8.65
CA ALA A 337 11.93 25.32 10.09
C ALA A 337 12.99 26.37 10.47
N ASP A 338 12.61 27.24 11.39
CA ASP A 338 13.48 28.15 12.14
C ASP A 338 13.26 27.96 13.65
N ALA A 339 13.93 28.79 14.47
CA ALA A 339 13.84 28.69 15.93
C ALA A 339 12.44 29.00 16.49
N ALA A 340 11.57 29.69 15.74
CA ALA A 340 10.22 30.05 16.16
C ALA A 340 9.14 29.10 15.60
N THR A 341 9.52 28.19 14.69
CA THR A 341 8.59 27.28 14.01
C THR A 341 7.95 26.30 15.00
N PRO A 342 6.61 26.25 15.09
CA PRO A 342 5.92 25.26 15.92
C PRO A 342 6.28 23.83 15.51
N LEU A 343 6.37 22.94 16.49
CA LEU A 343 6.80 21.55 16.24
C LEU A 343 5.96 20.84 15.16
N TRP A 344 4.64 21.05 15.17
CA TRP A 344 3.74 20.41 14.22
C TRP A 344 4.05 20.77 12.76
N GLU A 345 4.63 21.95 12.51
CA GLU A 345 5.09 22.40 11.19
C GLU A 345 6.36 21.71 10.69
N THR A 346 6.96 20.83 11.49
CA THR A 346 8.07 19.96 11.05
C THR A 346 7.65 18.51 10.83
N ILE A 347 6.38 18.19 11.13
CA ILE A 347 5.83 16.83 11.04
C ILE A 347 5.16 16.62 9.69
N VAL A 348 5.39 15.44 9.11
CA VAL A 348 4.72 14.94 7.91
C VAL A 348 3.92 13.69 8.26
N PRO A 349 2.57 13.74 8.20
CA PRO A 349 1.73 12.58 8.39
C PRO A 349 1.58 11.77 7.09
N PHE A 350 1.58 10.44 7.22
CA PHE A 350 1.32 9.52 6.12
C PHE A 350 0.10 8.65 6.38
N HIS A 351 -0.06 8.16 7.62
CA HIS A 351 -1.17 7.28 8.00
C HIS A 351 -1.39 6.14 6.99
N LYS A 352 -0.30 5.59 6.43
CA LYS A 352 -0.37 4.79 5.20
C LYS A 352 -1.26 3.57 5.35
N LEU A 353 -1.19 2.90 6.50
CA LEU A 353 -2.01 1.72 6.76
C LEU A 353 -3.49 2.09 6.96
N SER A 354 -3.80 3.21 7.59
CA SER A 354 -5.18 3.72 7.70
C SER A 354 -5.74 4.08 6.32
N GLN A 355 -4.94 4.67 5.44
CA GLN A 355 -5.33 4.88 4.04
C GLN A 355 -5.56 3.55 3.31
N TRP A 356 -4.71 2.55 3.55
CA TRP A 356 -4.87 1.22 2.97
C TRP A 356 -6.14 0.51 3.48
N LEU A 357 -6.49 0.68 4.75
CA LEU A 357 -7.78 0.26 5.31
C LEU A 357 -8.94 0.98 4.63
N CYS A 358 -8.90 2.30 4.45
CA CYS A 358 -9.93 3.03 3.71
C CYS A 358 -10.17 2.45 2.31
N TYR A 359 -9.12 2.36 1.50
CA TYR A 359 -9.20 1.79 0.16
C TYR A 359 -9.83 0.38 0.16
N SER A 360 -9.43 -0.44 1.12
CA SER A 360 -9.89 -1.82 1.22
C SER A 360 -11.33 -1.93 1.71
N LEU A 361 -11.75 -1.16 2.71
CA LEU A 361 -13.06 -1.25 3.37
C LEU A 361 -14.16 -0.51 2.59
N MET A 362 -13.82 0.55 1.84
CA MET A 362 -14.80 1.24 0.99
C MET A 362 -15.37 0.31 -0.09
N GLN A 363 -14.55 -0.57 -0.64
CA GLN A 363 -14.96 -1.45 -1.75
C GLN A 363 -16.11 -2.43 -1.40
N PRO A 364 -16.06 -3.23 -0.30
CA PRO A 364 -17.20 -4.04 0.11
C PRO A 364 -18.45 -3.21 0.45
N MET A 365 -18.29 -2.06 1.11
CA MET A 365 -19.40 -1.17 1.43
C MET A 365 -20.09 -0.64 0.17
N THR A 366 -19.32 -0.21 -0.83
CA THR A 366 -19.88 0.21 -2.13
C THR A 366 -20.52 -0.96 -2.87
N LYS A 367 -19.90 -2.14 -2.90
CA LYS A 367 -20.42 -3.29 -3.66
C LYS A 367 -21.66 -3.95 -3.06
N LEU A 368 -21.71 -4.06 -1.73
CA LEU A 368 -22.74 -4.84 -1.04
C LEU A 368 -23.88 -3.95 -0.51
N MET A 369 -23.57 -2.70 -0.18
CA MET A 369 -24.51 -1.75 0.43
C MET A 369 -24.81 -0.53 -0.45
N ASN A 370 -24.23 -0.45 -1.65
CA ASN A 370 -24.33 0.70 -2.55
C ASN A 370 -23.89 2.02 -1.92
N ILE A 371 -23.06 1.98 -0.88
CA ILE A 371 -22.57 3.18 -0.20
C ILE A 371 -21.66 3.96 -1.14
N HIS A 372 -21.94 5.25 -1.29
CA HIS A 372 -21.05 6.18 -1.95
C HIS A 372 -20.20 6.95 -0.93
N PHE A 373 -18.90 7.09 -1.21
CA PHE A 373 -18.00 7.87 -0.38
C PHE A 373 -17.69 9.21 -1.03
N ALA A 374 -18.22 10.28 -0.45
CA ALA A 374 -17.85 11.63 -0.87
C ALA A 374 -16.50 12.03 -0.29
N GLY A 375 -15.64 12.67 -1.08
CA GLY A 375 -14.29 13.01 -0.64
C GLY A 375 -13.29 11.86 -0.79
N ALA A 376 -13.60 10.81 -1.55
CA ALA A 376 -12.67 9.71 -1.81
C ALA A 376 -11.33 10.19 -2.43
N GLU A 377 -11.35 11.31 -3.16
CA GLU A 377 -10.19 12.00 -3.71
C GLU A 377 -9.24 12.58 -2.65
N LEU A 378 -9.68 12.70 -1.40
CA LEU A 378 -8.82 13.10 -0.29
C LEU A 378 -7.76 12.03 0.01
N LEU A 379 -8.05 10.74 -0.26
CA LEU A 379 -7.04 9.68 -0.14
C LEU A 379 -5.86 9.94 -1.09
N THR A 380 -4.68 9.57 -0.65
CA THR A 380 -3.41 9.84 -1.34
C THR A 380 -2.76 8.56 -1.83
N GLY A 381 -1.73 8.71 -2.68
CA GLY A 381 -0.90 7.59 -3.10
C GLY A 381 -0.23 6.97 -1.88
N LEU A 382 -0.15 5.63 -1.83
CA LEU A 382 0.45 4.94 -0.68
C LEU A 382 1.98 4.95 -0.79
N PRO A 383 2.72 5.59 0.12
CA PRO A 383 4.17 5.71 0.04
C PRO A 383 4.85 4.47 0.64
N GLU A 384 4.61 3.32 0.02
CA GLU A 384 5.32 2.07 0.33
C GLU A 384 6.43 1.78 -0.68
N TYR A 385 7.22 0.75 -0.40
CA TYR A 385 8.48 0.48 -1.09
C TYR A 385 8.34 0.19 -2.59
N ARG A 386 7.18 -0.28 -3.09
CA ARG A 386 6.98 -0.50 -4.54
C ARG A 386 6.75 0.83 -5.25
N ASN A 387 5.81 1.65 -4.76
CA ASN A 387 5.54 2.97 -5.31
C ASN A 387 6.74 3.90 -5.18
N GLY A 388 7.37 3.98 -4.00
CA GLY A 388 8.57 4.80 -3.81
C GLY A 388 9.77 4.25 -4.58
N GLY A 389 9.89 2.92 -4.66
CA GLY A 389 10.99 2.25 -5.34
C GLY A 389 10.96 2.44 -6.84
N LEU A 390 9.76 2.54 -7.42
CA LEU A 390 9.57 2.85 -8.83
C LEU A 390 10.32 4.13 -9.25
N PHE A 391 10.22 5.20 -8.46
CA PHE A 391 10.88 6.48 -8.78
C PHE A 391 12.40 6.40 -8.66
N ILE A 392 12.93 5.51 -7.82
CA ILE A 392 14.38 5.26 -7.74
C ILE A 392 14.85 4.40 -8.91
N ASP A 393 14.18 3.26 -9.17
CA ASP A 393 14.58 2.32 -10.22
C ASP A 393 14.39 2.88 -11.64
N THR A 394 13.54 3.89 -11.80
CA THR A 394 13.39 4.64 -13.08
C THR A 394 14.28 5.88 -13.17
N GLY A 395 15.05 6.17 -12.11
CA GLY A 395 16.05 7.24 -12.08
C GLY A 395 15.53 8.64 -11.79
N VAL A 396 14.27 8.81 -11.39
CA VAL A 396 13.73 10.11 -10.95
C VAL A 396 14.35 10.52 -9.63
N LEU A 397 14.55 9.57 -8.73
CA LEU A 397 15.20 9.77 -7.43
C LEU A 397 16.52 9.00 -7.39
N THR A 398 17.57 9.66 -6.90
CA THR A 398 18.85 9.01 -6.59
C THR A 398 19.21 9.31 -5.14
N LEU A 399 19.40 8.28 -4.33
CA LEU A 399 19.87 8.44 -2.95
C LEU A 399 21.27 9.07 -2.96
N ARG A 400 21.49 10.13 -2.18
CA ARG A 400 22.80 10.79 -2.11
C ARG A 400 23.89 9.81 -1.65
N ARG A 401 25.14 10.10 -2.05
CA ARG A 401 26.28 9.17 -1.84
C ARG A 401 26.53 8.86 -0.37
N ASP A 402 26.47 9.87 0.49
CA ASP A 402 26.72 9.69 1.93
C ASP A 402 25.62 8.85 2.59
N GLU A 403 24.37 9.07 2.20
CA GLU A 403 23.24 8.24 2.64
C GLU A 403 23.34 6.81 2.13
N THR A 404 23.73 6.63 0.87
CA THR A 404 23.96 5.30 0.29
C THR A 404 25.01 4.54 1.10
N LYS A 405 26.13 5.19 1.43
CA LYS A 405 27.18 4.59 2.27
C LYS A 405 26.64 4.22 3.66
N ARG A 406 25.95 5.16 4.33
CA ARG A 406 25.37 4.96 5.66
C ARG A 406 24.38 3.80 5.69
N GLY A 407 23.50 3.71 4.69
CA GLY A 407 22.51 2.65 4.58
C GLY A 407 23.12 1.29 4.25
N LEU A 408 24.18 1.22 3.43
CA LEU A 408 24.88 -0.03 3.15
C LEU A 408 25.64 -0.56 4.38
N GLU A 409 26.26 0.33 5.16
CA GLU A 409 26.87 -0.04 6.44
C GLU A 409 25.82 -0.59 7.43
N ALA A 410 24.63 0.03 7.48
CA ALA A 410 23.52 -0.48 8.29
C ALA A 410 23.05 -1.85 7.82
N PHE A 411 22.94 -2.08 6.51
CA PHE A 411 22.60 -3.38 5.95
C PHE A 411 23.60 -4.45 6.37
N HIS A 412 24.91 -4.21 6.24
CA HIS A 412 25.94 -5.18 6.62
C HIS A 412 25.88 -5.53 8.10
N ARG A 413 25.75 -4.52 8.98
CA ARG A 413 25.56 -4.75 10.42
C ARG A 413 24.33 -5.60 10.74
N ASN A 414 23.23 -5.42 9.99
CA ASN A 414 22.03 -6.24 10.17
C ASN A 414 22.22 -7.67 9.64
N ALA A 415 22.81 -7.83 8.44
CA ALA A 415 23.06 -9.11 7.81
C ALA A 415 24.01 -10.00 8.64
N GLU A 416 25.03 -9.40 9.27
CA GLU A 416 25.92 -10.07 10.22
C GLU A 416 25.17 -10.61 11.44
N ARG A 417 24.24 -9.83 12.00
CA ARG A 417 23.39 -10.26 13.12
C ARG A 417 22.49 -11.44 12.75
N GLU A 418 21.97 -11.45 11.53
CA GLU A 418 21.07 -12.51 11.04
C GLU A 418 21.81 -13.74 10.48
N GLY A 419 23.14 -13.70 10.37
CA GLY A 419 23.94 -14.78 9.82
C GLY A 419 23.67 -15.06 8.33
N LYS A 420 23.17 -14.08 7.57
CA LYS A 420 22.75 -14.23 6.17
C LYS A 420 23.47 -13.23 5.26
N PRO A 421 24.57 -13.61 4.59
CA PRO A 421 25.13 -12.78 3.54
C PRO A 421 24.16 -12.77 2.34
N SER A 422 23.54 -11.63 2.07
CA SER A 422 22.74 -11.44 0.85
C SER A 422 23.66 -11.15 -0.33
N LEU A 423 23.47 -11.84 -1.45
CA LEU A 423 24.22 -11.66 -2.70
C LEU A 423 24.01 -10.28 -3.36
N GLU A 424 22.90 -9.63 -3.04
CA GLU A 424 22.52 -8.32 -3.56
C GLU A 424 22.09 -7.44 -2.38
N VAL A 425 22.82 -6.35 -2.17
CA VAL A 425 22.70 -5.47 -0.99
C VAL A 425 22.11 -4.13 -1.41
N VAL A 426 21.20 -3.62 -0.59
CA VAL A 426 20.58 -2.31 -0.78
C VAL A 426 20.73 -1.49 0.50
N PRO A 427 20.79 -0.14 0.42
CA PRO A 427 20.77 0.70 1.59
C PRO A 427 19.60 0.36 2.52
N MET A 428 19.84 0.28 3.83
CA MET A 428 18.84 -0.05 4.83
C MET A 428 18.70 1.07 5.86
N PHE A 429 17.47 1.44 6.19
CA PHE A 429 17.15 2.44 7.20
C PHE A 429 15.95 2.01 8.05
N THR A 430 15.81 2.60 9.25
CA THR A 430 14.61 2.43 10.06
C THR A 430 13.47 3.30 9.52
N PRO A 431 12.19 3.00 9.81
CA PRO A 431 11.08 3.75 9.24
C PRO A 431 10.99 5.22 9.69
N ASP A 432 11.57 5.55 10.84
CA ASP A 432 11.66 6.88 11.43
C ASP A 432 12.89 7.67 10.95
N ASP A 433 13.78 7.06 10.17
CA ASP A 433 14.95 7.72 9.59
C ASP A 433 14.51 8.80 8.59
N ASP A 434 15.16 9.96 8.64
CA ASP A 434 14.81 11.14 7.83
C ASP A 434 14.85 10.81 6.31
N VAL A 435 15.73 9.90 5.88
CA VAL A 435 15.76 9.37 4.50
C VAL A 435 14.44 8.71 4.11
N ILE A 436 13.89 7.87 5.00
CA ILE A 436 12.63 7.16 4.74
C ILE A 436 11.46 8.14 4.78
N VAL A 437 11.45 9.09 5.72
CA VAL A 437 10.39 10.09 5.83
C VAL A 437 10.37 10.99 4.59
N GLU A 438 11.53 11.48 4.13
CA GLU A 438 11.63 12.30 2.92
C GLU A 438 11.19 11.52 1.67
N TRP A 439 11.66 10.28 1.54
CA TRP A 439 11.30 9.40 0.42
C TRP A 439 9.79 9.15 0.35
N ARG A 440 9.16 8.90 1.51
CA ARG A 440 7.71 8.69 1.59
C ARG A 440 6.94 9.96 1.23
N ALA A 441 7.38 11.13 1.73
CA ALA A 441 6.75 12.40 1.45
C ALA A 441 6.79 12.78 -0.04
N VAL A 442 7.96 12.66 -0.67
CA VAL A 442 8.06 12.93 -2.11
C VAL A 442 7.27 11.91 -2.94
N THR A 443 7.23 10.64 -2.51
CA THR A 443 6.45 9.59 -3.20
C THR A 443 4.97 9.93 -3.26
N VAL A 444 4.37 10.45 -2.17
CA VAL A 444 2.96 10.88 -2.16
C VAL A 444 2.71 11.92 -3.26
N GLY A 445 3.54 12.98 -3.31
CA GLY A 445 3.40 14.04 -4.30
C GLY A 445 3.66 13.58 -5.74
N PHE A 446 4.65 12.71 -5.95
CA PHE A 446 4.94 12.17 -7.27
C PHE A 446 3.86 11.24 -7.81
N LEU A 447 3.13 10.52 -6.95
CA LEU A 447 2.00 9.70 -7.40
C LEU A 447 0.83 10.56 -7.91
N ASP A 448 0.58 11.72 -7.29
CA ASP A 448 -0.42 12.68 -7.79
C ASP A 448 0.00 13.26 -9.16
N LEU A 449 1.27 13.67 -9.32
CA LEU A 449 1.80 14.11 -10.62
C LEU A 449 1.75 13.00 -11.68
N LEU A 450 2.13 11.78 -11.30
CA LEU A 450 2.13 10.61 -12.19
C LEU A 450 0.73 10.30 -12.69
N LEU A 451 -0.31 10.44 -11.85
CA LEU A 451 -1.70 10.26 -12.26
C LEU A 451 -2.11 11.21 -13.38
N GLU A 452 -1.72 12.48 -13.29
CA GLU A 452 -2.02 13.49 -14.32
C GLU A 452 -1.31 13.17 -15.64
N GLU A 453 -0.03 12.82 -15.56
CA GLU A 453 0.80 12.46 -16.72
C GLU A 453 0.34 11.16 -17.40
N VAL A 454 -0.06 10.16 -16.61
CA VAL A 454 -0.63 8.90 -17.11
C VAL A 454 -1.95 9.16 -17.83
N ASN A 455 -2.88 9.90 -17.22
CA ASN A 455 -4.16 10.24 -17.87
C ASN A 455 -3.96 10.99 -19.18
N THR A 456 -3.05 11.98 -19.19
CA THR A 456 -2.68 12.74 -20.39
C THR A 456 -2.10 11.82 -21.47
N SER A 457 -1.17 10.93 -21.11
CA SER A 457 -0.52 9.99 -22.03
C SER A 457 -1.45 8.90 -22.57
N LEU A 458 -2.51 8.57 -21.83
CA LEU A 458 -3.58 7.65 -22.25
C LEU A 458 -4.69 8.35 -23.04
N GLY A 459 -4.71 9.69 -23.08
CA GLY A 459 -5.77 10.47 -23.72
C GLY A 459 -7.10 10.41 -22.96
N LEU A 460 -7.07 10.23 -21.63
CA LEU A 460 -8.25 10.10 -20.79
C LEU A 460 -8.61 11.44 -20.14
N PHE A 461 -9.86 11.87 -20.31
CA PHE A 461 -10.33 13.18 -19.87
C PHE A 461 -11.70 13.11 -19.20
N GLY A 462 -12.00 14.14 -18.40
CA GLY A 462 -13.28 14.26 -17.70
C GLY A 462 -13.58 13.03 -16.85
N GLN A 463 -14.69 12.37 -17.17
CA GLN A 463 -15.12 11.17 -16.47
C GLN A 463 -14.22 9.96 -16.77
N ASP A 464 -13.62 9.87 -17.96
CA ASP A 464 -12.87 8.66 -18.37
C ASP A 464 -11.45 8.60 -17.79
N LYS A 465 -11.06 9.61 -17.00
CA LYS A 465 -9.80 9.60 -16.26
C LYS A 465 -9.72 8.38 -15.35
N LEU A 466 -8.54 7.76 -15.31
CA LEU A 466 -8.18 6.89 -14.22
C LEU A 466 -8.20 7.68 -12.92
N SER A 467 -8.79 7.08 -11.89
CA SER A 467 -8.64 7.52 -10.52
C SER A 467 -7.27 7.11 -9.96
N LEU A 468 -6.82 7.78 -8.91
CA LEU A 468 -5.59 7.44 -8.19
C LEU A 468 -5.52 5.94 -7.83
N PRO A 469 -6.52 5.32 -7.16
CA PRO A 469 -6.47 3.89 -6.86
C PRO A 469 -6.42 2.99 -8.10
N GLN A 470 -6.98 3.38 -9.25
CA GLN A 470 -6.85 2.58 -10.47
C GLN A 470 -5.41 2.63 -11.02
N MET A 471 -4.80 3.82 -11.01
CA MET A 471 -3.41 4.00 -11.44
C MET A 471 -2.42 3.30 -10.50
N LEU A 472 -2.69 3.26 -9.19
CA LEU A 472 -1.90 2.45 -8.25
C LEU A 472 -1.99 0.96 -8.60
N GLU A 473 -3.21 0.42 -8.72
CA GLU A 473 -3.46 -1.02 -8.94
C GLU A 473 -2.89 -1.54 -10.25
N ALA A 474 -3.23 -0.89 -11.36
CA ALA A 474 -2.81 -1.33 -12.70
C ALA A 474 -1.45 -0.79 -13.14
N GLY A 475 -0.94 0.22 -12.44
CA GLY A 475 0.24 0.98 -12.82
C GLY A 475 1.35 0.89 -11.78
N SER A 476 1.45 1.89 -10.90
CA SER A 476 2.65 2.14 -10.10
C SER A 476 2.98 1.02 -9.11
N TRP A 477 1.98 0.43 -8.43
CA TRP A 477 2.22 -0.62 -7.43
C TRP A 477 2.69 -1.93 -8.08
N LYS A 478 2.07 -2.28 -9.22
CA LYS A 478 2.46 -3.43 -10.02
C LYS A 478 3.81 -3.20 -10.69
N GLY A 479 3.98 -2.05 -11.32
CA GLY A 479 5.19 -1.64 -12.04
C GLY A 479 6.41 -1.53 -11.13
N GLY A 480 6.26 -0.99 -9.92
CA GLY A 480 7.35 -0.93 -8.95
C GLY A 480 7.87 -2.30 -8.55
N ARG A 481 6.99 -3.30 -8.40
CA ARG A 481 7.41 -4.70 -8.19
C ARG A 481 8.13 -5.27 -9.42
N GLU A 482 7.57 -5.08 -10.61
CA GLU A 482 8.19 -5.59 -11.85
C GLU A 482 9.57 -4.98 -12.07
N MET A 483 9.75 -3.68 -11.78
CA MET A 483 11.05 -3.00 -11.84
C MET A 483 12.04 -3.53 -10.81
N ALA A 484 11.60 -3.80 -9.59
CA ALA A 484 12.45 -4.41 -8.56
C ALA A 484 12.90 -5.82 -8.97
N GLU A 485 12.03 -6.64 -9.57
CA GLU A 485 12.38 -7.97 -10.09
C GLU A 485 13.40 -7.91 -11.23
N ILE A 486 13.31 -6.91 -12.11
CA ILE A 486 14.25 -6.71 -13.23
C ILE A 486 15.59 -6.19 -12.72
N SER A 487 15.56 -5.17 -11.86
CA SER A 487 16.76 -4.48 -11.38
C SER A 487 17.54 -5.32 -10.38
N ARG A 488 16.83 -6.18 -9.64
CA ARG A 488 17.38 -7.00 -8.55
C ARG A 488 16.90 -8.45 -8.65
N PRO A 489 17.34 -9.23 -9.66
CA PRO A 489 16.75 -10.54 -9.98
C PRO A 489 16.97 -11.61 -8.92
N ASN A 490 18.01 -11.47 -8.09
CA ASN A 490 18.34 -12.46 -7.06
C ASN A 490 17.44 -12.30 -5.82
N THR A 491 17.18 -11.05 -5.42
CA THR A 491 16.47 -10.74 -4.18
C THR A 491 15.05 -10.23 -4.40
N GLN A 492 14.78 -9.62 -5.55
CA GLN A 492 13.52 -8.97 -5.90
C GLN A 492 13.09 -7.97 -4.83
N CYS A 493 14.08 -7.35 -4.18
CA CYS A 493 13.87 -6.39 -3.11
C CYS A 493 13.72 -4.97 -3.68
N PRO A 494 13.05 -4.07 -2.95
CA PRO A 494 13.05 -2.66 -3.32
C PRO A 494 14.47 -2.05 -3.27
N PRO A 495 14.69 -0.91 -3.97
CA PRO A 495 15.98 -0.20 -4.00
C PRO A 495 16.50 0.27 -2.64
N ILE A 496 15.62 0.41 -1.65
CA ILE A 496 15.95 0.74 -0.26
C ILE A 496 15.19 -0.26 0.63
N ALA A 497 15.91 -0.90 1.55
CA ALA A 497 15.33 -1.77 2.56
C ALA A 497 14.87 -0.97 3.77
N ILE A 498 13.70 -1.32 4.31
CA ILE A 498 13.18 -0.76 5.55
C ILE A 498 13.32 -1.82 6.64
N LEU A 499 14.02 -1.49 7.72
CA LEU A 499 14.12 -2.34 8.90
C LEU A 499 12.79 -2.29 9.66
N SER A 500 11.87 -3.19 9.32
CA SER A 500 10.55 -3.28 9.95
C SER A 500 10.49 -4.40 10.98
N ASP A 501 9.86 -4.13 12.12
CA ASP A 501 9.47 -5.11 13.14
C ASP A 501 8.10 -5.76 12.85
N GLY A 502 7.50 -5.46 11.69
CA GLY A 502 6.16 -5.89 11.31
C GLY A 502 5.04 -5.03 11.90
N THR A 503 5.34 -3.86 12.47
CA THR A 503 4.36 -2.87 12.94
C THR A 503 4.38 -1.57 12.12
N VAL A 504 5.33 -1.45 11.19
CA VAL A 504 5.46 -0.33 10.25
C VAL A 504 5.34 -0.86 8.81
N PHE A 505 4.43 -0.27 8.04
CA PHE A 505 3.81 -0.85 6.83
C PHE A 505 4.13 -0.08 5.55
#